data_AF-A0A093SEW1-F1
#
_entry.id   AF-A0A093SEW1-F1
#
_cell.length_a   1.000
_cell.length_b   1.000
_cell.length_c   1.000
_cell.angle_alpha   90.00
_cell.angle_beta   90.00
_cell.angle_gamma   90.00
#
_symmetry.space_group_name_H-M   'P 1'
#
loop_
_entity.id
_entity.type
_entity.pdbx_description
1 polymer ?
#
loop_
_entity_poly.entity_id
_entity_poly.type
_entity_poly.pdbx_seq_one_letter_code
_entity_poly.pdbx_strand_id
1 'polypeptide(L)'
;RRGYAPVLYMQSHCDVPSDRDRYVRELMKYIQVDSYGKCLHNRELPSERLRDTSTATTEDSEFMTFIARYKFHLALENAICEDYMTEKLWRPMHLGAVPVYRGSPAVRDWMPNNLSIILIDDFDSPQELANYLDFLDKNGEEYLKYLEYKNVGGIKNQFLLESLQRREWGVNDMTLPNYLNGFECFICDRENIRVKEEQEHKKSRGKIPAPRPRIAQFKHMGCPVPTPGFGSVEDLAEGDSWKEMWLQDYWQSLDQGEALTAMIHRNESHQGRFWDYMHEIFLKRTRQH
;
A
#
# COMPACT_ATOMS: atom_id res chain seq x y z
N ARG A 1 28.10 -1.74 15.88
CA ARG A 1 26.72 -1.27 16.17
C ARG A 1 26.68 -0.62 17.54
N ARG A 2 25.98 0.51 17.71
CA ARG A 2 25.81 1.19 19.02
C ARG A 2 24.64 0.59 19.83
N GLY A 3 24.49 -0.74 19.83
CA GLY A 3 23.41 -1.45 20.56
C GLY A 3 22.04 -1.52 19.86
N TYR A 4 21.93 -1.07 18.61
CA TYR A 4 20.71 -1.21 17.80
C TYR A 4 20.60 -2.60 17.16
N ALA A 5 19.37 -3.07 17.02
CA ALA A 5 19.00 -4.24 16.25
C ALA A 5 19.29 -4.04 14.73
N PRO A 6 19.41 -5.12 13.95
CA PRO A 6 19.50 -5.04 12.49
C PRO A 6 18.26 -4.42 11.83
N VAL A 7 17.09 -4.66 12.39
CA VAL A 7 15.80 -4.40 11.77
C VAL A 7 15.00 -3.40 12.59
N LEU A 8 14.40 -2.42 11.91
CA LEU A 8 13.50 -1.43 12.49
C LEU A 8 12.04 -1.75 12.18
N TYR A 9 11.18 -1.68 13.20
CA TYR A 9 9.73 -1.64 13.06
C TYR A 9 9.15 -0.33 13.60
N MET A 10 8.47 0.42 12.74
CA MET A 10 7.96 1.75 13.08
C MET A 10 6.51 1.90 12.64
N GLN A 11 5.60 1.20 13.33
CA GLN A 11 4.16 1.22 13.04
C GLN A 11 3.35 1.56 14.29
N SER A 12 2.32 2.39 14.10
CA SER A 12 1.43 2.83 15.18
C SER A 12 -0.05 2.54 14.92
N HIS A 13 -0.40 2.08 13.71
CA HIS A 13 -1.73 1.56 13.39
C HIS A 13 -1.65 0.04 13.48
N CYS A 14 -2.16 -0.52 14.58
CA CYS A 14 -2.11 -1.96 14.85
C CYS A 14 -3.43 -2.61 14.44
N ASP A 15 -3.48 -3.93 14.47
CA ASP A 15 -4.70 -4.71 14.16
C ASP A 15 -5.28 -4.38 12.78
N VAL A 16 -4.41 -4.30 11.77
CA VAL A 16 -4.75 -3.92 10.39
C VAL A 16 -5.10 -5.12 9.51
N PRO A 17 -5.76 -4.93 8.34
CA PRO A 17 -6.14 -6.03 7.45
C PRO A 17 -4.98 -6.92 6.99
N SER A 18 -3.76 -6.38 6.84
CA SER A 18 -2.58 -7.17 6.46
C SER A 18 -2.09 -8.11 7.57
N ASP A 19 -2.61 -7.96 8.80
CA ASP A 19 -2.23 -8.73 9.99
C ASP A 19 -0.70 -8.76 10.21
N ARG A 20 -0.03 -7.69 9.77
CA ARG A 20 1.43 -7.59 9.75
C ARG A 20 2.07 -7.83 11.12
N ASP A 21 1.40 -7.43 12.19
CA ASP A 21 1.91 -7.57 13.56
C ASP A 21 2.04 -9.05 13.96
N ARG A 22 1.18 -9.94 13.45
CA ARG A 22 1.30 -11.39 13.65
C ARG A 22 2.58 -11.92 13.01
N TYR A 23 2.86 -11.52 11.77
CA TYR A 23 4.08 -11.90 11.06
C TYR A 23 5.33 -11.37 11.78
N VAL A 24 5.34 -10.09 12.18
CA VAL A 24 6.50 -9.48 12.85
C VAL A 24 6.77 -10.14 14.21
N ARG A 25 5.72 -10.52 14.96
CA ARG A 25 5.87 -11.26 16.22
C ARG A 25 6.55 -12.62 16.02
N GLU A 26 6.25 -13.31 14.93
CA GLU A 26 6.94 -14.56 14.57
C GLU A 26 8.40 -14.30 14.16
N LEU A 27 8.64 -13.29 13.32
CA LEU A 27 9.98 -12.89 12.89
C LEU A 27 10.91 -12.53 14.07
N MET A 28 10.37 -11.84 15.08
CA MET A 28 11.09 -11.44 16.30
C MET A 28 11.69 -12.61 17.09
N LYS A 29 11.24 -13.86 16.87
CA LYS A 29 11.82 -15.05 17.49
C LYS A 29 13.19 -15.42 16.90
N TYR A 30 13.46 -15.01 15.66
CA TYR A 30 14.63 -15.45 14.90
C TYR A 30 15.65 -14.31 14.64
N ILE A 31 15.21 -13.05 14.70
CA ILE A 31 16.08 -11.88 14.55
C ILE A 31 15.63 -10.75 15.49
N GLN A 32 16.58 -9.99 16.04
CA GLN A 32 16.24 -8.81 16.83
C GLN A 32 15.60 -7.74 15.94
N VAL A 33 14.45 -7.24 16.37
CA VAL A 33 13.73 -6.13 15.76
C VAL A 33 13.51 -5.06 16.83
N ASP A 34 14.04 -3.86 16.61
CA ASP A 34 13.73 -2.72 17.47
C ASP A 34 12.42 -2.09 16.97
N SER A 35 11.42 -2.00 17.85
CA SER A 35 10.10 -1.43 17.57
C SER A 35 9.80 -0.25 18.49
N TYR A 36 9.57 0.90 17.86
CA TYR A 36 9.38 2.19 18.54
C TYR A 36 7.96 2.73 18.42
N GLY A 37 7.19 2.25 17.43
CA GLY A 37 5.79 2.64 17.27
C GLY A 37 4.91 2.01 18.36
N LYS A 38 3.58 2.20 18.25
CA LYS A 38 2.64 1.58 19.19
C LYS A 38 2.58 0.05 19.03
N CYS A 39 2.83 -0.47 17.84
CA CYS A 39 2.69 -1.89 17.55
C CYS A 39 3.96 -2.66 17.94
N LEU A 40 3.80 -3.73 18.73
CA LEU A 40 4.91 -4.55 19.24
C LEU A 40 6.02 -3.72 19.92
N HIS A 41 5.64 -2.61 20.55
CA HIS A 41 6.55 -1.66 21.17
C HIS A 41 7.55 -2.35 22.13
N ASN A 42 8.85 -2.17 21.89
CA ASN A 42 9.90 -2.74 22.73
C ASN A 42 11.10 -1.80 22.94
N ARG A 43 11.09 -0.61 22.34
CA ARG A 43 12.11 0.42 22.50
C ARG A 43 11.50 1.81 22.60
N GLU A 44 12.09 2.62 23.46
CA GLU A 44 11.72 4.02 23.62
C GLU A 44 12.45 4.90 22.60
N LEU A 45 11.71 5.84 22.00
CA LEU A 45 12.31 6.88 21.18
C LEU A 45 13.22 7.78 22.03
N PRO A 46 14.31 8.31 21.46
CA PRO A 46 15.32 9.03 22.22
C PRO A 46 14.87 10.43 22.68
N SER A 47 13.74 10.95 22.18
CA SER A 47 13.19 12.25 22.58
C SER A 47 11.66 12.23 22.54
N GLU A 48 11.04 12.99 23.45
CA GLU A 48 9.58 13.16 23.51
C GLU A 48 9.02 13.75 22.21
N ARG A 49 9.81 14.60 21.54
CA ARG A 49 9.44 15.23 20.28
C ARG A 49 9.17 14.19 19.18
N LEU A 50 9.96 13.12 19.13
CA LEU A 50 9.79 12.05 18.16
C LEU A 50 8.57 11.16 18.46
N ARG A 51 7.99 11.23 19.67
CA ARG A 51 6.77 10.49 20.01
C ARG A 51 5.52 11.14 19.43
N ASP A 52 5.58 12.41 19.01
CA ASP A 52 4.47 13.05 18.33
C ASP A 52 4.27 12.45 16.93
N THR A 53 3.08 11.89 16.71
CA THR A 53 2.66 11.30 15.43
C THR A 53 2.83 12.23 14.23
N SER A 54 2.80 13.55 14.42
CA SER A 54 3.04 14.53 13.35
C SER A 54 4.46 14.42 12.76
N THR A 55 5.45 14.07 13.59
CA THR A 55 6.85 13.89 13.19
C THR A 55 7.09 12.57 12.45
N ALA A 56 6.28 11.54 12.71
CA ALA A 56 6.36 10.24 12.04
C ALA A 56 5.63 10.20 10.69
N THR A 57 4.69 11.14 10.46
CA THR A 57 3.99 11.33 9.18
C THR A 57 4.67 12.33 8.25
N THR A 58 5.67 13.06 8.73
CA THR A 58 6.42 14.07 7.97
C THR A 58 7.87 13.60 7.78
N GLU A 59 8.59 14.20 6.81
CA GLU A 59 10.04 14.00 6.67
C GLU A 59 10.83 14.81 7.72
N ASP A 60 10.45 14.68 9.00
CA ASP A 60 11.15 15.37 10.09
C ASP A 60 12.63 14.96 10.14
N SER A 61 13.52 15.94 10.17
CA SER A 61 14.96 15.68 10.00
C SER A 61 15.59 14.91 11.16
N GLU A 62 15.12 15.10 12.39
CA GLU A 62 15.60 14.34 13.56
C GLU A 62 15.11 12.89 13.47
N PHE A 63 13.84 12.69 13.10
CA PHE A 63 13.27 11.37 12.91
C PHE A 63 14.00 10.61 11.80
N MET A 64 14.16 11.23 10.63
CA MET A 64 14.86 10.66 9.48
C MET A 64 16.32 10.32 9.83
N THR A 65 17.03 11.20 10.54
CA THR A 65 18.40 10.96 11.03
C THR A 65 18.47 9.83 12.06
N PHE A 66 17.44 9.68 12.88
CA PHE A 66 17.36 8.61 13.86
C PHE A 66 17.20 7.25 13.20
N ILE A 67 16.21 7.11 12.31
CA ILE A 67 15.89 5.83 11.69
C ILE A 67 16.90 5.42 10.61
N ALA A 68 17.63 6.37 10.00
CA ALA A 68 18.71 6.09 9.03
C ALA A 68 19.87 5.24 9.59
N ARG A 69 19.90 5.00 10.90
CA ARG A 69 20.91 4.16 11.58
C ARG A 69 20.65 2.66 11.39
N TYR A 70 19.47 2.29 10.90
CA TYR A 70 19.07 0.92 10.66
C TYR A 70 19.36 0.50 9.22
N LYS A 71 19.82 -0.74 9.04
CA LYS A 71 20.06 -1.31 7.71
C LYS A 71 18.76 -1.73 7.05
N PHE A 72 17.84 -2.29 7.83
CA PHE A 72 16.58 -2.84 7.33
C PHE A 72 15.40 -2.18 8.02
N HIS A 73 14.41 -1.79 7.22
CA HIS A 73 13.14 -1.26 7.72
C HIS A 73 12.02 -2.20 7.29
N LEU A 74 11.21 -2.67 8.23
CA LEU A 74 9.99 -3.39 7.91
C LEU A 74 8.95 -2.40 7.33
N ALA A 75 8.83 -2.43 6.00
CA ALA A 75 7.96 -1.60 5.20
C ALA A 75 6.67 -2.34 4.88
N LEU A 76 5.83 -2.53 5.90
CA LEU A 76 4.63 -3.36 5.80
C LEU A 76 3.40 -2.47 5.67
N GLU A 77 2.60 -2.64 4.62
CA GLU A 77 1.38 -1.87 4.42
C GLU A 77 0.25 -2.32 5.35
N ASN A 78 -0.76 -1.47 5.53
CA ASN A 78 -1.92 -1.79 6.36
C ASN A 78 -2.82 -2.85 5.70
N ALA A 79 -2.80 -2.94 4.38
CA ALA A 79 -3.53 -3.92 3.58
C ALA A 79 -2.66 -4.36 2.40
N ILE A 80 -2.93 -5.55 1.86
CA ILE A 80 -2.25 -6.10 0.68
C ILE A 80 -3.16 -5.85 -0.51
N CYS A 81 -2.89 -4.80 -1.28
CA CYS A 81 -3.76 -4.39 -2.40
C CYS A 81 -2.95 -3.92 -3.60
N GLU A 82 -3.46 -4.15 -4.80
CA GLU A 82 -2.88 -3.60 -6.03
C GLU A 82 -2.67 -2.09 -5.92
N ASP A 83 -1.54 -1.61 -6.43
CA ASP A 83 -1.11 -0.20 -6.42
C ASP A 83 -0.96 0.47 -5.03
N TYR A 84 -1.26 -0.21 -3.91
CA TYR A 84 -1.15 0.36 -2.57
C TYR A 84 0.29 0.34 -2.03
N MET A 85 1.07 1.35 -2.43
CA MET A 85 2.45 1.58 -1.99
C MET A 85 2.57 2.96 -1.36
N THR A 86 2.95 3.03 -0.09
CA THR A 86 2.95 4.28 0.68
C THR A 86 4.36 4.73 1.06
N GLU A 87 4.46 5.76 1.89
CA GLU A 87 5.73 6.26 2.43
C GLU A 87 6.55 5.17 3.14
N LYS A 88 5.90 4.10 3.63
CA LYS A 88 6.58 2.99 4.31
C LYS A 88 7.63 2.32 3.43
N LEU A 89 7.33 2.16 2.14
CA LEU A 89 8.24 1.63 1.13
C LEU A 89 9.35 2.64 0.80
N TRP A 90 8.95 3.88 0.49
CA TRP A 90 9.86 4.87 -0.09
C TRP A 90 10.81 5.49 0.94
N ARG A 91 10.39 5.63 2.20
CA ARG A 91 11.18 6.24 3.29
C ARG A 91 12.53 5.54 3.50
N PRO A 92 12.62 4.21 3.71
CA PRO A 92 13.91 3.53 3.82
C PRO A 92 14.80 3.73 2.58
N MET A 93 14.23 3.66 1.38
CA MET A 93 14.98 3.89 0.15
C MET A 93 15.59 5.29 0.08
N HIS A 94 14.83 6.30 0.51
CA HIS A 94 15.30 7.68 0.60
C HIS A 94 16.48 7.82 1.57
N LEU A 95 16.46 7.07 2.67
CA LEU A 95 17.50 7.07 3.71
C LEU A 95 18.73 6.23 3.36
N GLY A 96 18.69 5.43 2.28
CA GLY A 96 19.74 4.46 1.98
C GLY A 96 19.72 3.22 2.88
N ALA A 97 18.55 2.90 3.43
CA ALA A 97 18.26 1.63 4.09
C ALA A 97 17.47 0.72 3.15
N VAL A 98 17.52 -0.59 3.40
CA VAL A 98 16.83 -1.59 2.57
C VAL A 98 15.42 -1.83 3.12
N PRO A 99 14.35 -1.60 2.33
CA PRO A 99 13.00 -1.95 2.72
C PRO A 99 12.82 -3.47 2.71
N VAL A 100 12.25 -4.00 3.79
CA VAL A 100 11.72 -5.38 3.88
C VAL A 100 10.21 -5.26 3.75
N TYR A 101 9.71 -5.49 2.54
CA TYR A 101 8.41 -5.03 2.09
C TYR A 101 7.35 -6.14 2.03
N ARG A 102 6.11 -5.76 2.38
CA ARG A 102 4.89 -6.53 2.10
C ARG A 102 3.71 -5.57 1.95
N GLY A 103 3.01 -5.62 0.82
CA GLY A 103 1.97 -4.65 0.48
C GLY A 103 1.37 -4.90 -0.89
N SER A 104 1.64 -4.03 -1.85
CA SER A 104 1.16 -4.17 -3.22
C SER A 104 1.87 -5.30 -3.98
N PRO A 105 1.12 -6.22 -4.63
CA PRO A 105 1.69 -7.22 -5.54
C PRO A 105 2.42 -6.58 -6.74
N ALA A 106 1.99 -5.41 -7.20
CA ALA A 106 2.60 -4.66 -8.29
C ALA A 106 3.92 -3.95 -7.92
N VAL A 107 4.40 -4.04 -6.68
CA VAL A 107 5.59 -3.29 -6.22
C VAL A 107 6.82 -3.50 -7.09
N ARG A 108 7.02 -4.72 -7.61
CA ARG A 108 8.17 -5.07 -8.46
C ARG A 108 8.23 -4.23 -9.73
N ASP A 109 7.08 -3.83 -10.27
CA ASP A 109 6.99 -3.04 -11.50
C ASP A 109 7.56 -1.63 -11.31
N TRP A 110 7.58 -1.14 -10.07
CA TRP A 110 7.97 0.22 -9.72
C TRP A 110 9.37 0.32 -9.11
N MET A 111 10.03 -0.81 -8.85
CA MET A 111 11.35 -0.80 -8.22
C MET A 111 12.46 -0.39 -9.19
N PRO A 112 13.49 0.35 -8.75
CA PRO A 112 14.58 0.81 -9.62
C PRO A 112 15.29 -0.31 -10.39
N ASN A 113 15.42 -1.47 -9.76
CA ASN A 113 15.95 -2.71 -10.30
C ASN A 113 15.52 -3.89 -9.41
N ASN A 114 15.90 -5.12 -9.78
CA ASN A 114 15.55 -6.36 -9.07
C ASN A 114 16.11 -6.46 -7.65
N LEU A 115 17.12 -5.65 -7.30
CA LEU A 115 17.81 -5.69 -6.02
C LEU A 115 17.79 -4.31 -5.36
N SER A 116 16.61 -3.92 -4.89
CA SER A 116 16.38 -2.64 -4.21
C SER A 116 15.50 -2.77 -2.96
N ILE A 117 14.73 -3.85 -2.88
CA ILE A 117 13.87 -4.22 -1.74
C ILE A 117 13.96 -5.72 -1.50
N ILE A 118 13.65 -6.14 -0.28
CA ILE A 118 13.48 -7.55 0.09
C ILE A 118 11.99 -7.80 0.23
N LEU A 119 11.42 -8.71 -0.55
CA LEU A 119 10.01 -9.05 -0.46
C LEU A 119 9.82 -10.20 0.52
N ILE A 120 8.92 -10.01 1.48
CA ILE A 120 8.63 -11.03 2.49
C ILE A 120 8.08 -12.30 1.86
N ASP A 121 7.22 -12.16 0.85
CA ASP A 121 6.57 -13.30 0.19
C ASP A 121 7.53 -14.12 -0.71
N ASP A 122 8.81 -13.74 -0.81
CA ASP A 122 9.86 -14.53 -1.48
C ASP A 122 10.50 -15.60 -0.57
N PHE A 123 10.10 -15.67 0.70
CA PHE A 123 10.63 -16.59 1.70
C PHE A 123 9.54 -17.54 2.20
N ASP A 124 9.89 -18.81 2.41
CA ASP A 124 8.92 -19.81 2.85
C ASP A 124 8.53 -19.63 4.33
N SER A 125 9.37 -18.93 5.12
CA SER A 125 9.09 -18.66 6.53
C SER A 125 9.76 -17.39 7.08
N PRO A 126 9.25 -16.84 8.20
CA PRO A 126 9.92 -15.75 8.93
C PRO A 126 11.35 -16.12 9.36
N GLN A 127 11.63 -17.40 9.63
CA GLN A 127 12.96 -17.86 10.00
C GLN A 127 13.94 -17.76 8.83
N GLU A 128 13.52 -18.11 7.62
CA GLU A 128 14.35 -17.97 6.41
C GLU A 128 14.64 -16.50 6.10
N LEU A 129 13.63 -15.64 6.20
CA LEU A 129 13.82 -14.20 6.09
C LEU A 129 14.82 -13.70 7.15
N ALA A 130 14.68 -14.09 8.42
CA ALA A 130 15.60 -13.72 9.48
C ALA A 130 17.05 -14.16 9.18
N ASN A 131 17.25 -15.40 8.72
CA ASN A 131 18.56 -15.90 8.33
C ASN A 131 19.16 -15.09 7.17
N TYR A 132 18.34 -14.71 6.19
CA TYR A 132 18.77 -13.89 5.07
C TYR A 132 19.16 -12.47 5.49
N LEU A 133 18.38 -11.84 6.36
CA LEU A 133 18.69 -10.51 6.91
C LEU A 133 19.95 -10.53 7.77
N ASP A 134 20.17 -11.59 8.56
CA ASP A 134 21.41 -11.78 9.33
C ASP A 134 22.63 -12.00 8.43
N PHE A 135 22.46 -12.78 7.34
CA PHE A 135 23.50 -12.93 6.31
C PHE A 135 23.87 -11.58 5.70
N LEU A 136 22.90 -10.81 5.20
CA LEU A 136 23.17 -9.49 4.61
C LEU A 136 23.76 -8.52 5.64
N ASP A 137 23.34 -8.60 6.89
CA ASP A 137 23.91 -7.76 7.93
C ASP A 137 25.41 -8.03 8.15
N LYS A 138 25.81 -9.30 8.13
CA LYS A 138 27.21 -9.71 8.32
C LYS A 138 28.05 -9.52 7.05
N ASN A 139 27.41 -9.41 5.88
CA ASN A 139 28.08 -9.30 4.58
C ASN A 139 27.81 -7.93 3.93
N GLY A 140 28.69 -6.97 4.21
CA GLY A 140 28.55 -5.59 3.72
C GLY A 140 28.52 -5.48 2.20
N GLU A 141 29.29 -6.29 1.48
CA GLU A 141 29.29 -6.29 0.01
C GLU A 141 27.93 -6.72 -0.56
N GLU A 142 27.34 -7.79 -0.02
CA GLU A 142 26.01 -8.26 -0.42
C GLU A 142 24.91 -7.25 -0.08
N TYR A 143 25.00 -6.60 1.10
CA TYR A 143 24.10 -5.51 1.47
C TYR A 143 24.20 -4.33 0.50
N LEU A 144 25.41 -3.93 0.10
CA LEU A 144 25.59 -2.77 -0.78
C LEU A 144 25.00 -2.97 -2.18
N LYS A 145 24.85 -4.22 -2.64
CA LYS A 145 24.15 -4.50 -3.91
C LYS A 145 22.72 -3.96 -3.91
N TYR A 146 22.03 -4.00 -2.77
CA TYR A 146 20.67 -3.45 -2.63
C TYR A 146 20.59 -1.93 -2.78
N LEU A 147 21.73 -1.23 -2.68
CA LEU A 147 21.83 0.21 -2.78
C LEU A 147 22.43 0.66 -4.12
N GLU A 148 22.73 -0.26 -5.03
CA GLU A 148 23.32 0.04 -6.35
C GLU A 148 22.46 0.99 -7.19
N TYR A 149 21.14 0.99 -6.97
CA TYR A 149 20.23 1.91 -7.67
C TYR A 149 20.57 3.39 -7.44
N LYS A 150 21.32 3.72 -6.38
CA LYS A 150 21.77 5.07 -6.07
C LYS A 150 22.95 5.53 -6.93
N ASN A 151 23.65 4.61 -7.60
CA ASN A 151 24.74 4.93 -8.49
C ASN A 151 24.19 5.50 -9.82
N VAL A 152 25.04 6.25 -10.53
CA VAL A 152 24.71 6.73 -11.89
C VAL A 152 24.42 5.50 -12.77
N GLY A 153 23.23 5.45 -13.36
CA GLY A 153 22.78 4.30 -14.17
C GLY A 153 22.34 3.06 -13.38
N GLY A 154 22.19 3.18 -12.04
CA GLY A 154 21.72 2.09 -11.18
C GLY A 154 20.24 1.75 -11.34
N ILE A 155 19.44 2.69 -11.87
CA ILE A 155 18.03 2.50 -12.21
C ILE A 155 17.97 1.83 -13.59
N LYS A 156 17.56 0.57 -13.62
CA LYS A 156 17.54 -0.28 -14.83
C LYS A 156 16.12 -0.58 -15.33
N ASN A 157 15.12 -0.36 -14.49
CA ASN A 157 13.72 -0.57 -14.82
C ASN A 157 13.23 0.42 -15.89
N GLN A 158 13.00 -0.09 -17.11
CA GLN A 158 12.57 0.73 -18.24
C GLN A 158 11.15 1.26 -18.07
N PHE A 159 10.24 0.47 -17.50
CA PHE A 159 8.88 0.92 -17.23
C PHE A 159 8.87 2.13 -16.29
N LEU A 160 9.67 2.09 -15.21
CA LEU A 160 9.82 3.21 -14.30
C LEU A 160 10.42 4.44 -14.99
N LEU A 161 11.51 4.27 -15.76
CA LEU A 161 12.18 5.37 -16.46
C LEU A 161 11.25 6.03 -17.48
N GLU A 162 10.56 5.24 -18.31
CA GLU A 162 9.60 5.75 -19.28
C GLU A 162 8.42 6.46 -18.60
N SER A 163 7.91 5.91 -17.49
CA SER A 163 6.82 6.52 -16.72
C SER A 163 7.24 7.86 -16.14
N LEU A 164 8.44 7.97 -15.58
CA LEU A 164 8.99 9.22 -15.05
C LEU A 164 9.33 10.24 -16.14
N GLN A 165 9.69 9.80 -17.35
CA GLN A 165 9.95 10.69 -18.48
C GLN A 165 8.66 11.23 -19.11
N ARG A 166 7.62 10.40 -19.19
CA ARG A 166 6.34 10.75 -19.83
C ARG A 166 5.37 11.48 -18.89
N ARG A 167 5.60 11.48 -17.57
CA ARG A 167 4.71 12.18 -16.64
C ARG A 167 4.67 13.67 -16.95
N GLU A 168 3.48 14.25 -16.89
CA GLU A 168 3.25 15.67 -17.18
C GLU A 168 3.38 16.57 -15.95
N TRP A 169 3.55 15.97 -14.77
CA TRP A 169 3.67 16.66 -13.48
C TRP A 169 5.01 16.39 -12.81
N GLY A 170 5.49 17.39 -12.05
CA GLY A 170 6.75 17.37 -11.33
C GLY A 170 6.59 17.09 -9.84
N VAL A 171 7.68 16.63 -9.22
CA VAL A 171 7.85 16.59 -7.76
C VAL A 171 8.98 17.54 -7.43
N ASN A 172 8.70 18.58 -6.65
CA ASN A 172 9.66 19.65 -6.32
C ASN A 172 10.25 20.39 -7.54
N ASP A 173 9.54 20.37 -8.67
CA ASP A 173 9.89 21.12 -9.88
C ASP A 173 8.87 22.24 -10.08
N MET A 174 9.29 23.48 -9.86
CA MET A 174 8.43 24.66 -10.01
C MET A 174 8.09 25.00 -11.47
N THR A 175 8.75 24.37 -12.45
CA THR A 175 8.49 24.56 -13.87
C THR A 175 7.37 23.66 -14.41
N LEU A 176 7.00 22.63 -13.64
CA LEU A 176 5.95 21.68 -13.97
C LEU A 176 4.76 21.81 -13.01
N PRO A 177 3.54 21.42 -13.43
CA PRO A 177 2.42 21.30 -12.50
C PRO A 177 2.75 20.26 -11.42
N ASN A 178 2.29 20.48 -10.19
CA ASN A 178 2.36 19.44 -9.17
C ASN A 178 1.39 18.29 -9.50
N TYR A 179 1.49 17.17 -8.78
CA TYR A 179 0.66 15.99 -9.04
C TYR A 179 -0.85 16.24 -8.88
N LEU A 180 -1.27 17.14 -7.98
CA LEU A 180 -2.68 17.52 -7.82
C LEU A 180 -3.16 18.28 -9.07
N ASN A 181 -2.42 19.31 -9.48
CA ASN A 181 -2.74 20.07 -10.68
C ASN A 181 -2.75 19.18 -11.92
N GLY A 182 -1.79 18.26 -12.04
CA GLY A 182 -1.74 17.28 -13.14
C GLY A 182 -2.96 16.37 -13.15
N PHE A 183 -3.39 15.88 -11.98
CA PHE A 183 -4.60 15.08 -11.85
C PHE A 183 -5.87 15.88 -12.16
N GLU A 184 -5.98 17.11 -11.65
CA GLU A 184 -7.11 18.00 -11.92
C GLU A 184 -7.22 18.31 -13.42
N CYS A 185 -6.12 18.65 -14.08
CA CYS A 185 -6.08 18.84 -15.53
C CYS A 185 -6.51 17.57 -16.28
N PHE A 186 -5.98 16.40 -15.89
CA PHE A 186 -6.37 15.13 -16.49
C PHE A 186 -7.88 14.89 -16.39
N ILE A 187 -8.47 15.06 -15.21
CA ILE A 187 -9.92 14.88 -15.02
C ILE A 187 -10.70 15.91 -15.85
N CYS A 188 -10.28 17.17 -15.83
CA CYS A 188 -10.94 18.26 -16.57
C CYS A 188 -10.92 18.00 -18.09
N ASP A 189 -9.79 17.55 -18.64
CA ASP A 189 -9.65 17.18 -20.05
C ASP A 189 -10.55 16.01 -20.42
N ARG A 190 -10.61 14.96 -19.58
CA ARG A 190 -11.49 13.81 -19.82
C ARG A 190 -12.97 14.19 -19.77
N GLU A 191 -13.36 15.04 -18.84
CA GLU A 191 -14.75 15.51 -18.74
C GLU A 191 -15.12 16.42 -19.91
N ASN A 192 -14.23 17.33 -20.32
CA ASN A 192 -14.46 18.18 -21.49
C ASN A 192 -14.62 17.36 -22.78
N ILE A 193 -13.80 16.32 -22.96
CA ILE A 193 -13.93 15.37 -24.08
C ILE A 193 -15.31 14.69 -24.03
N ARG A 194 -15.69 14.14 -22.86
CA ARG A 194 -16.98 13.46 -22.69
C ARG A 194 -18.15 14.38 -23.01
N VAL A 195 -18.15 15.60 -22.47
CA VAL A 195 -19.21 16.60 -22.71
C VAL A 195 -19.34 16.93 -24.20
N LYS A 196 -18.21 17.09 -24.90
CA LYS A 196 -18.21 17.34 -26.35
C LYS A 196 -18.82 16.17 -27.12
N GLU A 197 -18.43 14.93 -26.80
CA GLU A 197 -18.98 13.72 -27.41
C GLU A 197 -20.51 13.60 -27.16
N GLU A 198 -20.98 13.91 -25.95
CA GLU A 198 -22.42 13.93 -25.64
C GLU A 198 -23.19 14.99 -26.46
N GLN A 199 -22.60 16.17 -26.63
CA GLN A 199 -23.20 17.23 -27.44
C GLN A 199 -23.29 16.83 -28.91
N GLU A 200 -22.24 16.20 -29.45
CA GLU A 200 -22.21 15.70 -30.83
C GLU A 200 -23.23 14.57 -31.05
N HIS A 201 -23.33 13.63 -30.10
CA HIS A 201 -24.36 12.60 -30.10
C HIS A 201 -25.76 13.21 -30.18
N LYS A 202 -26.08 14.18 -29.29
CA LYS A 202 -27.37 14.89 -29.27
C LYS A 202 -27.64 15.63 -30.58
N LYS A 203 -26.67 16.39 -31.10
CA LYS A 203 -26.79 17.14 -32.36
C LYS A 203 -27.03 16.22 -33.56
N SER A 204 -26.40 15.05 -33.56
CA SER A 204 -26.52 14.06 -34.64
C SER A 204 -27.86 13.30 -34.65
N ARG A 205 -28.72 13.51 -33.63
CA ARG A 205 -29.97 12.76 -33.41
C ARG A 205 -29.74 11.25 -33.39
N GLY A 206 -28.65 10.81 -32.75
CA GLY A 206 -28.30 9.40 -32.59
C GLY A 206 -27.56 8.75 -33.76
N LYS A 207 -27.14 9.51 -34.79
CA LYS A 207 -26.27 8.99 -35.86
C LYS A 207 -24.84 8.74 -35.39
N ILE A 208 -24.35 9.58 -34.48
CA ILE A 208 -23.09 9.37 -33.77
C ILE A 208 -23.43 8.61 -32.49
N PRO A 209 -22.71 7.52 -32.12
CA PRO A 209 -22.95 6.81 -30.86
C PRO A 209 -22.76 7.71 -29.63
N ALA A 210 -23.46 7.41 -28.54
CA ALA A 210 -23.20 8.06 -27.26
C ALA A 210 -21.79 7.70 -26.75
N PRO A 211 -21.13 8.59 -25.99
CA PRO A 211 -19.83 8.26 -25.40
C PRO A 211 -19.96 7.04 -24.50
N ARG A 212 -18.94 6.18 -24.54
CA ARG A 212 -18.92 4.97 -23.71
C ARG A 212 -18.77 5.36 -22.23
N PRO A 213 -19.60 4.80 -21.32
CA PRO A 213 -19.39 4.99 -19.89
C PRO A 213 -17.98 4.51 -19.49
N ARG A 214 -17.28 5.32 -18.70
CA ARG A 214 -16.03 4.92 -18.06
C ARG A 214 -16.33 4.54 -16.61
N ILE A 215 -16.42 3.24 -16.35
CA ILE A 215 -16.71 2.70 -15.02
C ILE A 215 -15.42 2.11 -14.48
N ALA A 216 -15.06 2.48 -13.25
CA ALA A 216 -13.93 1.89 -12.56
C ALA A 216 -14.11 0.38 -12.46
N GLN A 217 -13.06 -0.38 -12.74
CA GLN A 217 -13.08 -1.83 -12.61
C GLN A 217 -12.43 -2.22 -11.28
N PHE A 218 -12.95 -3.27 -10.63
CA PHE A 218 -12.39 -3.79 -9.38
C PHE A 218 -10.87 -4.05 -9.45
N LYS A 219 -10.34 -4.40 -10.63
CA LYS A 219 -8.90 -4.60 -10.84
C LYS A 219 -8.02 -3.37 -10.58
N HIS A 220 -8.60 -2.18 -10.45
CA HIS A 220 -7.88 -0.92 -10.24
C HIS A 220 -8.31 -0.38 -8.87
N MET A 221 -7.52 -0.70 -7.83
CA MET A 221 -7.77 -0.44 -6.39
C MET A 221 -8.59 -1.50 -5.62
N GLY A 222 -8.87 -2.67 -6.21
CA GLY A 222 -9.50 -3.77 -5.49
C GLY A 222 -8.54 -4.45 -4.53
N CYS A 223 -8.93 -4.55 -3.26
CA CYS A 223 -8.22 -5.37 -2.28
C CYS A 223 -8.82 -6.79 -2.26
N PRO A 224 -8.00 -7.86 -2.28
CA PRO A 224 -8.46 -9.21 -2.01
C PRO A 224 -9.00 -9.31 -0.57
N VAL A 225 -9.70 -10.42 -0.29
CA VAL A 225 -10.10 -10.76 1.09
C VAL A 225 -8.83 -10.78 1.96
N PRO A 226 -8.83 -10.12 3.14
CA PRO A 226 -7.70 -10.14 4.05
C PRO A 226 -7.32 -11.57 4.44
N THR A 227 -6.03 -11.86 4.47
CA THR A 227 -5.47 -13.13 4.94
C THR A 227 -4.58 -12.90 6.15
N PRO A 228 -4.44 -13.89 7.07
CA PRO A 228 -3.55 -13.77 8.20
C PRO A 228 -2.12 -13.48 7.74
N GLY A 229 -1.40 -12.71 8.55
CA GLY A 229 -0.05 -12.27 8.23
C GLY A 229 0.93 -13.44 8.31
N PHE A 230 0.60 -14.45 9.11
CA PHE A 230 1.35 -15.69 9.24
C PHE A 230 0.39 -16.84 9.57
N GLY A 231 0.62 -18.01 8.97
CA GLY A 231 -0.26 -19.17 9.09
C GLY A 231 -1.49 -19.09 8.17
N SER A 232 -2.47 -19.95 8.42
CA SER A 232 -3.73 -20.00 7.69
C SER A 232 -4.92 -19.50 8.53
N VAL A 233 -6.06 -19.23 7.89
CA VAL A 233 -7.29 -18.81 8.60
C VAL A 233 -7.84 -19.94 9.47
N GLU A 234 -7.57 -21.19 9.06
CA GLU A 234 -7.92 -22.42 9.76
C GLU A 234 -7.12 -22.59 11.05
N ASP A 235 -5.88 -22.08 11.10
CA ASP A 235 -5.02 -22.14 12.29
C ASP A 235 -5.42 -21.10 13.35
N LEU A 236 -6.26 -20.12 13.00
CA LEU A 236 -6.72 -19.09 13.93
C LEU A 236 -7.84 -19.63 14.82
N ALA A 237 -7.73 -19.37 16.12
CA ALA A 237 -8.75 -19.69 17.10
C ALA A 237 -10.13 -19.10 16.71
N GLU A 238 -11.22 -19.77 17.10
CA GLU A 238 -12.58 -19.33 16.76
C GLU A 238 -12.90 -17.91 17.24
N GLY A 239 -12.31 -17.47 18.36
CA GLY A 239 -12.43 -16.11 18.89
C GLY A 239 -11.24 -15.19 18.61
N ASP A 240 -10.46 -15.45 17.55
CA ASP A 240 -9.38 -14.54 17.14
C ASP A 240 -9.99 -13.21 16.63
N SER A 241 -9.65 -12.11 17.31
CA SER A 241 -10.26 -10.80 17.06
C SER A 241 -9.99 -10.27 15.65
N TRP A 242 -8.84 -10.59 15.06
CA TRP A 242 -8.54 -10.18 13.69
C TRP A 242 -9.48 -10.90 12.70
N LYS A 243 -9.70 -12.21 12.91
CA LYS A 243 -10.57 -13.04 12.08
C LYS A 243 -12.03 -12.57 12.15
N GLU A 244 -12.53 -12.32 13.36
CA GLU A 244 -13.91 -11.86 13.57
C GLU A 244 -14.16 -10.48 12.95
N MET A 245 -13.22 -9.55 13.12
CA MET A 245 -13.36 -8.18 12.66
C MET A 245 -13.17 -8.06 11.14
N TRP A 246 -12.00 -8.43 10.61
CA TRP A 246 -11.65 -8.05 9.23
C TRP A 246 -12.35 -8.85 8.16
N LEU A 247 -12.68 -10.12 8.41
CA LEU A 247 -13.44 -10.91 7.44
C LEU A 247 -14.88 -10.39 7.34
N GLN A 248 -15.51 -10.09 8.47
CA GLN A 248 -16.85 -9.52 8.49
C GLN A 248 -16.88 -8.14 7.83
N ASP A 249 -15.96 -7.25 8.20
CA ASP A 249 -15.87 -5.89 7.66
C ASP A 249 -15.63 -5.89 6.15
N TYR A 250 -14.81 -6.82 5.65
CA TYR A 250 -14.57 -6.97 4.21
C TYR A 250 -15.87 -7.27 3.45
N TRP A 251 -16.59 -8.31 3.88
CA TRP A 251 -17.82 -8.73 3.19
C TRP A 251 -18.93 -7.69 3.32
N GLN A 252 -19.05 -7.05 4.50
CA GLN A 252 -19.97 -5.93 4.68
C GLN A 252 -19.62 -4.77 3.74
N SER A 253 -18.35 -4.40 3.63
CA SER A 253 -17.91 -3.32 2.73
C SER A 253 -18.14 -3.66 1.25
N LEU A 254 -17.98 -4.93 0.89
CA LEU A 254 -18.30 -5.41 -0.46
C LEU A 254 -19.81 -5.27 -0.75
N ASP A 255 -20.67 -5.69 0.17
CA ASP A 255 -22.13 -5.55 0.04
C ASP A 255 -22.53 -4.08 -0.09
N GLN A 256 -21.88 -3.18 0.67
CA GLN A 256 -22.08 -1.73 0.54
C GLN A 256 -21.67 -1.22 -0.84
N GLY A 257 -20.53 -1.66 -1.38
CA GLY A 257 -20.10 -1.32 -2.73
C GLY A 257 -21.06 -1.82 -3.82
N GLU A 258 -21.59 -3.03 -3.67
CA GLU A 258 -22.59 -3.61 -4.58
C GLU A 258 -23.93 -2.86 -4.51
N ALA A 259 -24.37 -2.49 -3.31
CA ALA A 259 -25.58 -1.69 -3.11
C ALA A 259 -25.46 -0.31 -3.76
N LEU A 260 -24.33 0.39 -3.57
CA LEU A 260 -24.04 1.66 -4.23
C LEU A 260 -24.02 1.52 -5.76
N THR A 261 -23.38 0.46 -6.27
CA THR A 261 -23.34 0.16 -7.72
C THR A 261 -24.76 -0.06 -8.27
N ALA A 262 -25.60 -0.79 -7.54
CA ALA A 262 -26.98 -1.02 -7.93
C ALA A 262 -27.82 0.27 -7.91
N MET A 263 -27.62 1.16 -6.94
CA MET A 263 -28.27 2.48 -6.92
C MET A 263 -27.89 3.30 -8.15
N ILE A 264 -26.60 3.35 -8.50
CA ILE A 264 -26.10 4.06 -9.70
C ILE A 264 -26.76 3.50 -10.96
N HIS A 265 -26.80 2.17 -11.12
CA HIS A 265 -27.43 1.55 -12.29
C HIS A 265 -28.93 1.78 -12.41
N ARG A 266 -29.62 1.98 -11.28
CA ARG A 266 -31.05 2.31 -11.24
C ARG A 266 -31.33 3.82 -11.24
N ASN A 267 -30.30 4.66 -11.40
CA ASN A 267 -30.39 6.12 -11.34
C ASN A 267 -31.06 6.61 -10.03
N GLU A 268 -30.81 5.89 -8.93
CA GLU A 268 -31.31 6.20 -7.60
C GLU A 268 -30.35 7.16 -6.89
N SER A 269 -30.83 8.34 -6.52
CA SER A 269 -30.05 9.39 -5.87
C SER A 269 -30.46 9.66 -4.42
N HIS A 270 -31.54 9.03 -3.93
CA HIS A 270 -32.01 9.19 -2.57
C HIS A 270 -31.22 8.30 -1.60
N GLN A 271 -30.34 8.91 -0.81
CA GLN A 271 -29.50 8.21 0.17
C GLN A 271 -30.28 7.31 1.16
N GLY A 272 -31.52 7.65 1.50
CA GLY A 272 -32.35 6.85 2.40
C GLY A 272 -32.71 5.46 1.85
N ARG A 273 -32.61 5.28 0.53
CA ARG A 273 -32.83 3.99 -0.14
C ARG A 273 -31.65 3.03 0.02
N PHE A 274 -30.48 3.50 0.44
CA PHE A 274 -29.28 2.67 0.54
C PHE A 274 -29.52 1.37 1.33
N TRP A 275 -30.24 1.45 2.45
CA TRP A 275 -30.55 0.29 3.27
C TRP A 275 -31.52 -0.70 2.61
N ASP A 276 -32.42 -0.23 1.74
CA ASP A 276 -33.29 -1.10 0.93
C ASP A 276 -32.41 -1.94 -0.03
N TYR A 277 -31.44 -1.31 -0.68
CA TYR A 277 -30.51 -1.99 -1.59
C TYR A 277 -29.56 -2.93 -0.86
N MET A 278 -29.04 -2.53 0.31
CA MET A 278 -28.27 -3.42 1.19
C MET A 278 -29.07 -4.67 1.57
N HIS A 279 -30.34 -4.49 1.95
CA HIS A 279 -31.22 -5.61 2.27
C HIS A 279 -31.48 -6.52 1.05
N GLU A 280 -31.66 -5.94 -0.14
CA GLU A 280 -31.77 -6.71 -1.38
C GLU A 280 -30.51 -7.57 -1.65
N ILE A 281 -29.30 -7.02 -1.47
CA ILE A 281 -28.03 -7.75 -1.65
C ILE A 281 -27.91 -8.88 -0.62
N PHE A 282 -28.18 -8.59 0.65
CA PHE A 282 -28.17 -9.58 1.73
C PHE A 282 -29.12 -10.76 1.45
N LEU A 283 -30.36 -10.46 1.02
CA LEU A 283 -31.34 -11.49 0.66
C LEU A 283 -30.92 -12.32 -0.55
N LYS A 284 -30.20 -11.74 -1.52
CA LYS A 284 -29.70 -12.48 -2.68
C LYS A 284 -28.61 -13.48 -2.29
N ARG A 285 -27.64 -13.06 -1.47
CA ARG A 285 -26.55 -13.93 -1.01
C ARG A 285 -27.05 -15.09 -0.14
N THR A 286 -27.98 -14.81 0.77
CA THR A 286 -28.58 -15.84 1.64
C THR A 286 -29.48 -16.84 0.92
N ARG A 287 -29.99 -16.51 -0.28
CA ARG A 287 -30.78 -17.44 -1.12
C ARG A 287 -29.94 -18.28 -2.08
N GLN A 288 -28.67 -17.94 -2.28
CA GLN A 288 -27.74 -18.66 -3.16
C GLN A 288 -26.87 -19.69 -2.41
N HIS A 289 -26.98 -19.72 -1.08
CA HIS A 289 -26.45 -20.76 -0.20
C HIS A 289 -27.58 -21.67 0.29
#